data_AF-A0A846KTL4-F1
#
_entry.id   AF-A0A846KTL4-F1
#
_cell.length_a   1.000
_cell.length_b   1.000
_cell.length_c   1.000
_cell.angle_alpha   90.00
_cell.angle_beta   90.00
_cell.angle_gamma   90.00
#
_symmetry.space_group_name_H-M   'P 1'
#
loop_
_entity.id
_entity.type
_entity.pdbx_description
1 polymer ?
#
loop_
_entity_poly.entity_id
_entity_poly.type
_entity_poly.pdbx_seq_one_letter_code
_entity_poly.pdbx_strand_id
1 'polypeptide(L)'
;EACPQYNDRSAFIGPQVISQINLFNNHPLGKNIKEERFSNLVKDGGVSDCGNAQNCKRVCPKDIDLTEAIANASKETTKYLFKSLFSRKKSKKEC
;
A
#
# COMPACT_ATOMS: atom_id res chain seq x y z
N GLU A 1 -14.93 -7.64 -8.58
CA GLU A 1 -14.67 -9.10 -8.52
C GLU A 1 -13.64 -9.60 -9.56
N ALA A 2 -12.57 -8.87 -9.85
CA ALA A 2 -11.52 -9.34 -10.80
C ALA A 2 -10.23 -9.82 -10.12
N CYS A 3 -9.95 -9.29 -8.93
CA CYS A 3 -8.78 -9.70 -8.15
C CYS A 3 -9.14 -10.98 -7.37
N PRO A 4 -8.43 -12.11 -7.59
CA PRO A 4 -8.72 -13.35 -6.87
C PRO A 4 -8.44 -13.24 -5.38
N GLN A 5 -7.59 -12.30 -4.95
CA GLN A 5 -7.26 -12.07 -3.55
C GLN A 5 -8.29 -11.21 -2.81
N TYR A 6 -9.25 -10.61 -3.51
CA TYR A 6 -10.29 -9.78 -2.89
C TYR A 6 -11.59 -10.58 -2.81
N ASN A 7 -11.81 -11.26 -1.68
CA ASN A 7 -12.95 -12.13 -1.42
C ASN A 7 -13.17 -12.31 0.10
N ASP A 8 -14.25 -12.95 0.51
CA ASP A 8 -14.64 -13.11 1.93
C ASP A 8 -13.68 -13.97 2.78
N ARG A 9 -12.73 -14.67 2.15
CA ARG A 9 -11.73 -15.53 2.81
C ARG A 9 -10.35 -14.86 2.93
N SER A 10 -10.22 -13.60 2.50
CA SER A 10 -8.97 -12.85 2.51
C SER A 10 -9.16 -11.51 3.22
N ALA A 11 -8.13 -11.07 3.95
CA ALA A 11 -8.12 -9.75 4.59
C ALA A 11 -7.74 -8.62 3.62
N PHE A 12 -7.35 -8.95 2.38
CA PHE A 12 -6.86 -7.98 1.41
C PHE A 12 -7.88 -6.87 1.14
N ILE A 13 -7.48 -5.61 1.35
CA ILE A 13 -8.35 -4.44 1.17
C ILE A 13 -8.68 -4.13 -0.30
N GLY A 14 -7.96 -4.76 -1.23
CA GLY A 14 -8.21 -4.66 -2.66
C GLY A 14 -7.32 -3.66 -3.40
N PRO A 15 -7.21 -3.81 -4.73
CA PRO A 15 -6.31 -3.00 -5.55
C PRO A 15 -6.72 -1.52 -5.64
N GLN A 16 -8.03 -1.24 -5.57
CA GLN A 16 -8.58 0.11 -5.66
C GLN A 16 -8.19 0.96 -4.45
N VAL A 17 -8.30 0.40 -3.25
CA VAL A 17 -7.99 1.12 -2.00
C VAL A 17 -6.50 1.46 -1.94
N ILE A 18 -5.63 0.52 -2.29
CA ILE A 18 -4.17 0.76 -2.33
C ILE A 18 -3.81 1.83 -3.36
N SER A 19 -4.44 1.80 -4.54
CA SER A 19 -4.20 2.80 -5.58
C SER A 19 -4.66 4.20 -5.15
N GLN A 20 -5.77 4.29 -4.41
CA GLN A 20 -6.26 5.54 -3.82
C GLN A 20 -5.30 6.07 -2.76
N ILE A 21 -4.73 5.20 -1.92
CA ILE A 21 -3.71 5.57 -0.94
C ILE A 21 -2.47 6.13 -1.64
N ASN A 22 -2.01 5.49 -2.72
CA ASN A 22 -0.90 6.00 -3.54
C ASN A 22 -1.19 7.41 -4.06
N LEU A 23 -2.37 7.62 -4.64
CA LEU A 23 -2.79 8.93 -5.14
C LEU A 23 -2.77 10.00 -4.04
N PHE A 24 -3.39 9.72 -2.88
CA PHE A 24 -3.42 10.66 -1.77
C PHE A 24 -2.03 10.94 -1.18
N ASN A 25 -1.14 9.95 -1.15
CA ASN A 25 0.21 10.11 -0.63
C ASN A 25 1.16 10.87 -1.59
N ASN A 26 0.78 10.97 -2.87
CA ASN A 26 1.46 11.78 -3.87
C ASN A 26 0.88 13.20 -3.94
N HIS A 27 -0.35 13.40 -3.47
CA HIS A 27 -0.96 14.73 -3.43
C HIS A 27 -0.36 15.60 -2.31
N PRO A 28 -0.05 16.89 -2.55
CA PRO A 28 0.56 17.78 -1.55
C PRO A 28 -0.22 17.90 -0.24
N LEU A 29 -1.56 17.87 -0.31
CA LEU A 29 -2.44 17.96 0.86
C LEU A 29 -2.46 16.67 1.71
N GLY A 30 -2.04 15.53 1.15
CA GLY A 30 -2.08 14.24 1.84
C GLY A 30 -0.89 13.95 2.75
N LYS A 31 0.07 14.88 2.85
CA LYS A 31 1.33 14.71 3.59
C LYS A 31 1.12 14.38 5.07
N ASN A 32 0.15 15.01 5.72
CA ASN A 32 -0.04 14.89 7.17
C ASN A 32 -0.56 13.52 7.62
N ILE A 33 -1.21 12.78 6.72
CA ILE A 33 -1.83 11.46 7.01
C ILE A 33 -1.01 10.33 6.34
N LYS A 34 0.07 10.67 5.62
CA LYS A 34 0.85 9.73 4.80
C LYS A 34 1.44 8.59 5.63
N GLU A 35 2.01 8.90 6.80
CA GLU A 35 2.61 7.88 7.68
C GLU A 35 1.56 6.93 8.26
N GLU A 36 0.37 7.43 8.62
CA GLU A 36 -0.75 6.59 9.08
C GLU A 36 -1.20 5.62 7.99
N ARG A 37 -1.36 6.09 6.75
CA ARG A 37 -1.73 5.23 5.62
C ARG A 37 -0.69 4.13 5.37
N PHE A 38 0.61 4.46 5.39
CA PHE A 38 1.65 3.44 5.24
C PHE A 38 1.69 2.46 6.40
N SER A 39 1.47 2.91 7.63
CA SER A 39 1.40 2.02 8.79
C SER A 39 0.27 0.99 8.67
N ASN A 40 -0.84 1.37 8.04
CA ASN A 40 -1.93 0.45 7.75
C ASN A 40 -1.63 -0.49 6.57
N LEU A 41 -0.85 -0.04 5.57
CA LEU A 41 -0.43 -0.89 4.46
C LEU A 41 0.61 -1.96 4.84
N VAL A 42 1.30 -1.82 5.97
CA VAL A 42 2.22 -2.82 6.53
C VAL A 42 1.48 -3.97 7.22
N LYS A 43 0.24 -3.74 7.69
CA LYS A 43 -0.55 -4.74 8.42
C LYS A 43 -1.16 -5.76 7.46
N ASP A 44 -1.69 -6.83 8.02
CA ASP A 44 -2.50 -7.82 7.32
C ASP A 44 -3.61 -7.13 6.52
N GLY A 45 -3.86 -7.64 5.31
CA GLY A 45 -4.75 -7.02 4.33
C GLY A 45 -4.10 -5.93 3.48
N GLY A 46 -2.84 -5.58 3.75
CA GLY A 46 -2.09 -4.51 3.10
C GLY A 46 -1.45 -4.89 1.76
N VAL A 47 -0.35 -4.21 1.42
CA VAL A 47 0.31 -4.39 0.11
C VAL A 47 0.96 -5.76 -0.06
N SER A 48 1.31 -6.44 1.03
CA SER A 48 1.88 -7.79 1.04
C SER A 48 0.94 -8.85 0.49
N ASP A 49 -0.38 -8.62 0.61
CA ASP A 49 -1.40 -9.62 0.29
C ASP A 49 -1.82 -9.55 -1.20
N CYS A 50 -1.20 -8.62 -1.95
CA CYS A 50 -1.33 -8.57 -3.39
C CYS A 50 -0.55 -9.73 -4.05
N GLY A 51 -1.26 -10.76 -4.51
CA GLY A 51 -0.67 -11.89 -5.24
C GLY A 51 -0.28 -11.62 -6.71
N ASN A 52 -0.25 -10.36 -7.14
CA ASN A 52 0.16 -9.94 -8.50
C ASN A 52 -0.54 -10.68 -9.67
N ALA A 53 -1.85 -10.96 -9.55
CA ALA A 53 -2.62 -11.59 -10.63
C ALA A 53 -2.84 -10.67 -11.86
N GLN A 54 -2.62 -9.35 -11.71
CA GLN A 54 -2.74 -8.32 -12.75
C GLN A 54 -4.11 -8.17 -13.44
N ASN A 55 -5.13 -8.90 -13.00
CA ASN A 55 -6.49 -8.76 -13.54
C ASN A 55 -7.04 -7.34 -13.37
N CYS A 56 -6.69 -6.66 -12.27
CA CYS A 56 -7.14 -5.30 -11.98
C CYS A 56 -6.74 -4.27 -13.06
N LYS A 57 -5.57 -4.41 -13.68
CA LYS A 57 -5.15 -3.57 -14.82
C LYS A 57 -6.02 -3.83 -16.06
N ARG A 58 -6.29 -5.11 -16.36
CA ARG A 58 -7.02 -5.52 -17.57
C ARG A 58 -8.48 -5.09 -17.58
N VAL A 59 -9.12 -5.05 -16.42
CA VAL A 59 -10.57 -4.80 -16.33
C VAL A 59 -10.93 -3.36 -15.98
N CYS A 60 -9.95 -2.48 -15.70
CA CYS A 60 -10.25 -1.14 -15.22
C CYS A 60 -10.96 -0.34 -16.33
N PRO A 61 -12.22 0.09 -16.15
CA PRO A 61 -12.97 0.80 -17.18
C PRO A 61 -12.47 2.24 -17.41
N LYS A 62 -11.54 2.71 -16.57
CA LYS A 62 -10.92 4.04 -16.63
C LYS A 62 -9.47 3.99 -17.14
N ASP A 63 -9.01 2.82 -17.55
CA ASP A 63 -7.64 2.61 -18.07
C ASP A 63 -6.54 3.11 -17.12
N ILE A 64 -6.79 2.96 -15.82
CA ILE A 64 -5.81 3.30 -14.78
C ILE A 64 -4.90 2.10 -14.57
N ASP A 65 -3.58 2.31 -14.62
CA ASP A 65 -2.61 1.29 -14.25
C ASP A 65 -2.57 1.07 -12.73
N LEU A 66 -3.51 0.27 -12.24
CA LEU A 66 -3.59 -0.12 -10.83
C LEU A 66 -2.36 -0.92 -10.39
N THR A 67 -1.71 -1.65 -11.32
CA THR A 67 -0.52 -2.44 -10.97
C THR A 67 0.69 -1.55 -10.68
N GLU A 68 0.88 -0.49 -11.45
CA GLU A 68 1.93 0.50 -11.21
C GLU A 68 1.66 1.30 -9.92
N ALA A 69 0.41 1.70 -9.69
CA ALA A 69 0.03 2.40 -8.46
C ALA A 69 0.32 1.55 -7.20
N ILE A 70 0.00 0.25 -7.25
CA ILE A 70 0.30 -0.69 -6.16
C ILE A 70 1.81 -0.87 -6.01
N ALA A 71 2.57 -1.03 -7.09
CA ALA A 71 4.03 -1.16 -7.02
C ALA A 71 4.69 0.06 -6.35
N ASN A 72 4.23 1.27 -6.70
CA ASN A 72 4.67 2.50 -6.07
C ASN A 72 4.31 2.56 -4.58
N ALA A 73 3.07 2.19 -4.22
CA ALA A 73 2.66 2.09 -2.81
C ALA A 73 3.51 1.07 -2.03
N SER A 74 3.80 -0.09 -2.61
CA SER A 74 4.65 -1.12 -1.99
C SER A 74 6.05 -0.61 -1.73
N LYS A 75 6.68 0.04 -2.72
CA LYS A 75 8.01 0.64 -2.58
C LYS A 75 8.05 1.66 -1.45
N GLU A 76 7.09 2.56 -1.38
CA GLU A 76 7.02 3.57 -0.33
C GLU A 76 6.71 2.97 1.05
N THR A 77 5.87 1.94 1.11
CA THR A 77 5.58 1.19 2.35
C THR A 77 6.83 0.49 2.86
N THR A 78 7.63 -0.12 1.98
CA THR A 78 8.93 -0.71 2.32
C THR A 78 9.90 0.35 2.85
N LYS A 79 10.00 1.52 2.21
CA LYS A 79 10.82 2.64 2.72
C LYS A 79 10.37 3.09 4.11
N TYR A 80 9.05 3.22 4.32
CA TYR A 80 8.47 3.56 5.62
C TYR A 80 8.86 2.52 6.68
N LEU A 81 8.77 1.23 6.36
CA LEU A 81 9.17 0.15 7.26
C LEU A 81 10.65 0.23 7.63
N PHE A 82 11.54 0.42 6.65
CA PHE A 82 12.97 0.61 6.91
C PHE A 82 13.22 1.84 7.80
N LYS A 83 12.64 3.00 7.48
CA LYS A 83 12.75 4.23 8.29
C LYS A 83 12.29 3.99 9.72
N SER A 84 11.15 3.33 9.91
CA SER A 84 10.58 3.00 11.23
C SER A 84 11.50 2.09 12.04
N LEU A 85 12.02 1.03 11.42
CA LEU A 85 12.95 0.10 12.07
C LEU A 85 14.26 0.78 12.51
N PHE A 86 14.85 1.62 11.65
CA PHE A 86 16.09 2.34 11.99
C PHE A 86 15.86 3.45 13.02
N SER A 87 14.74 4.17 12.95
CA SER A 87 14.37 5.17 13.97
C SER A 87 14.16 4.54 15.34
N ARG A 88 13.55 3.35 15.40
CA ARG A 88 13.32 2.63 16.65
C ARG A 88 14.62 2.10 17.27
N LYS A 89 15.59 1.68 16.43
CA LYS A 89 16.94 1.32 16.89
C LYS A 89 17.70 2.51 17.46
N LYS A 90 17.52 3.72 16.92
CA LYS A 90 18.16 4.94 17.46
C LYS A 90 17.63 5.28 18.86
N SER A 91 16.31 5.23 19.05
CA SER A 91 15.68 5.47 20.36
C SER A 91 16.09 4.45 21.43
N LYS A 92 16.31 3.17 21.08
CA LYS A 92 16.80 2.15 22.03
C LYS A 92 18.30 2.23 22.33
N LYS A 93 19.08 3.00 21.57
CA LYS A 93 20.54 3.16 21.78
C LYS A 93 20.90 4.38 22.65
N GLU A 94 19.92 5.25 22.92
CA GLU A 94 20.06 6.47 23.75
C GLU A 94 19.50 6.26 25.18
N CYS A 95 19.13 5.02 25.56
CA CYS A 95 18.80 4.63 26.94
C CYS A 95 19.90 3.74 27.54
#